data_AF-A0A7S6VXN2-F1
#
_entry.id   AF-A0A7S6VXN2-F1
#
_cell.length_a   1.000
_cell.length_b   1.000
_cell.length_c   1.000
_cell.angle_alpha   90.00
_cell.angle_beta   90.00
_cell.angle_gamma   90.00
#
_symmetry.space_group_name_H-M   'P 1'
#
loop_
_entity.id
_entity.type
_entity.pdbx_description
1 polymer ?
#
loop_
_entity_poly.entity_id
_entity_poly.type
_entity_poly.pdbx_seq_one_letter_code
_entity_poly.pdbx_strand_id
1 'polypeptide(L)'
;MNSTHCLHFSAFDNPTQLSKVGNWVITFLDTAEKAPIQLAITHVIPRQISNDLQLRTLHIQQTPQELSWQLLKIEYFDSTHDQMNEADLNSTLTENFIQQLIDDFARYDVEVHYA
;
A
#
# COMPACT_ATOMS: atom_id res chain seq x y z
N MET A 1 9.68 -17.02 -12.48
CA MET A 1 10.52 -15.95 -11.91
C MET A 1 9.60 -15.17 -10.99
N ASN A 2 9.85 -15.16 -9.68
CA ASN A 2 9.05 -14.37 -8.75
C ASN A 2 9.51 -12.91 -8.87
N SER A 3 8.71 -12.07 -9.54
CA SER A 3 8.91 -10.63 -9.50
C SER A 3 8.79 -10.17 -8.06
N THR A 4 9.81 -9.46 -7.56
CA THR A 4 9.79 -8.93 -6.20
C THR A 4 9.23 -7.52 -6.25
N HIS A 5 7.93 -7.41 -6.02
CA HIS A 5 7.19 -6.16 -6.06
C HIS A 5 7.63 -5.22 -4.93
N CYS A 6 8.18 -4.07 -5.26
CA CYS A 6 8.73 -3.11 -4.30
C CYS A 6 8.22 -1.68 -4.52
N LEU A 7 7.93 -0.99 -3.42
CA LEU A 7 7.73 0.45 -3.38
C LEU A 7 9.01 1.14 -2.94
N HIS A 8 9.43 2.16 -3.67
CA HIS A 8 10.60 2.97 -3.39
C HIS A 8 10.15 4.37 -3.01
N PHE A 9 10.32 4.71 -1.74
CA PHE A 9 9.98 6.03 -1.22
C PHE A 9 11.16 6.99 -1.38
N SER A 10 10.88 8.29 -1.42
CA SER A 10 11.93 9.30 -1.28
C SER A 10 12.53 9.27 0.14
N ALA A 11 13.73 9.83 0.31
CA ALA A 11 14.39 9.89 1.63
C ALA A 11 13.59 10.70 2.66
N PHE A 12 12.80 11.68 2.19
CA PHE A 12 11.96 12.53 3.04
C PHE A 12 10.58 11.92 3.30
N ASP A 13 10.21 10.88 2.54
CA ASP A 13 8.90 10.22 2.57
C ASP A 13 8.97 8.81 3.14
N ASN A 14 9.93 8.54 4.03
CA ASN A 14 10.05 7.22 4.63
C ASN A 14 8.71 6.84 5.32
N PRO A 15 8.07 5.71 4.96
CA PRO A 15 6.72 5.40 5.43
C PRO A 15 6.66 5.15 6.95
N THR A 16 7.80 4.90 7.62
CA THR A 16 7.84 4.83 9.09
C THR A 16 7.69 6.19 9.78
N GLN A 17 7.93 7.28 9.06
CA GLN A 17 7.80 8.66 9.55
C GLN A 17 6.47 9.30 9.12
N LEU A 18 5.81 8.72 8.12
CA LEU A 18 4.50 9.13 7.65
C LEU A 18 3.42 8.43 8.50
N SER A 19 2.68 9.19 9.31
CA SER A 19 1.52 8.63 10.04
C SER A 19 0.24 8.62 9.18
N LYS A 20 0.15 9.55 8.23
CA LYS A 20 -1.01 9.75 7.35
C LYS A 20 -0.62 10.53 6.10
N VAL A 21 -1.17 10.14 4.95
CA VAL A 21 -1.07 10.84 3.66
C VAL A 21 -2.47 10.96 3.07
N GLY A 22 -3.06 12.16 3.07
CA GLY A 22 -4.44 12.34 2.62
C GLY A 22 -5.45 11.46 3.34
N ASN A 23 -6.07 10.53 2.60
CA ASN A 23 -7.04 9.55 3.12
C ASN A 23 -6.41 8.20 3.50
N TRP A 24 -5.08 8.11 3.53
CA TRP A 24 -4.34 6.90 3.86
C TRP A 24 -3.69 7.04 5.23
N VAL A 25 -3.91 6.09 6.12
CA VAL A 25 -3.24 6.01 7.42
C VAL A 25 -2.21 4.89 7.37
N ILE A 26 -1.03 5.14 7.93
CA ILE A 26 0.07 4.19 7.93
C ILE A 26 0.34 3.74 9.37
N THR A 27 0.31 2.43 9.60
CA THR A 27 0.44 1.85 10.94
C THR A 27 1.42 0.69 10.95
N PHE A 28 2.17 0.55 12.04
CA PHE A 28 2.99 -0.62 12.32
C PHE A 28 2.11 -1.84 12.61
N LEU A 29 2.41 -2.96 11.98
CA LEU A 29 1.68 -4.23 12.20
C LEU A 29 2.15 -4.98 13.45
N ASP A 30 3.42 -4.78 13.84
CA ASP A 30 4.00 -5.34 15.05
C ASP A 30 4.36 -4.22 16.04
N THR A 31 3.99 -4.40 17.31
CA THR A 31 4.29 -3.44 18.39
C THR A 31 5.69 -3.63 19.00
N ALA A 32 6.32 -4.78 18.73
CA ALA A 32 7.72 -4.99 19.05
C ALA A 32 8.54 -4.49 17.86
N GLU A 33 9.62 -3.75 18.11
CA GLU A 33 10.61 -3.31 17.10
C GLU A 33 11.35 -4.53 16.48
N LYS A 34 10.61 -5.45 15.87
CA LYS A 34 11.12 -6.61 15.19
C LYS A 34 11.43 -6.21 13.76
N ALA A 35 12.71 -6.36 13.40
CA ALA A 35 13.10 -6.30 12.01
C ALA A 35 12.73 -7.62 11.32
N PRO A 36 12.23 -7.58 10.07
CA PRO A 36 11.94 -6.37 9.31
C PRO A 36 10.64 -5.69 9.74
N ILE A 37 10.61 -4.36 9.74
CA ILE A 37 9.40 -3.57 10.05
C ILE A 37 8.33 -3.87 9.01
N GLN A 38 7.09 -4.08 9.46
CA GLN A 38 5.93 -4.23 8.60
C GLN A 38 4.91 -3.12 8.87
N LEU A 39 4.36 -2.56 7.78
CA LEU A 39 3.40 -1.49 7.81
C LEU A 39 2.13 -1.87 7.05
N ALA A 40 0.99 -1.40 7.52
CA ALA A 40 -0.25 -1.33 6.75
C ALA A 40 -0.54 0.11 6.36
N ILE A 41 -0.85 0.32 5.08
CA ILE A 41 -1.30 1.58 4.49
C ILE A 41 -2.79 1.43 4.17
N THR A 42 -3.66 2.00 4.99
CA THR A 42 -5.11 1.77 4.93
C THR A 42 -5.89 3.02 4.53
N HIS A 43 -6.77 2.87 3.55
CA HIS A 43 -7.70 3.92 3.15
C HIS A 43 -8.82 4.09 4.18
N VAL A 44 -9.02 5.31 4.68
CA VAL A 44 -9.98 5.59 5.76
C VAL A 44 -11.36 5.99 5.29
N ILE A 45 -11.55 6.29 4.00
CA ILE A 45 -12.89 6.63 3.51
C ILE A 45 -13.80 5.38 3.59
N PRO A 46 -15.04 5.52 4.07
CA PRO A 46 -16.01 4.43 4.10
C PRO A 46 -16.17 3.78 2.73
N ARG A 47 -16.46 2.47 2.73
CA ARG A 47 -16.81 1.74 1.51
C ARG A 47 -17.99 2.43 0.84
N GLN A 48 -17.81 2.81 -0.41
CA GLN A 48 -18.88 3.43 -1.18
C GLN A 48 -19.61 2.36 -1.99
N ILE A 49 -20.92 2.53 -2.15
CA ILE A 49 -21.67 1.76 -3.15
C ILE A 49 -21.31 2.37 -4.51
N SER A 50 -20.28 1.81 -5.13
CA SER A 50 -19.88 2.07 -6.51
C SER A 50 -19.86 0.74 -7.28
N ASN A 51 -19.73 0.76 -8.60
CA ASN A 51 -19.50 -0.47 -9.38
C ASN A 51 -18.00 -0.78 -9.51
N ASP A 52 -17.16 -0.20 -8.66
CA ASP A 52 -15.71 -0.24 -8.78
C ASP A 52 -15.06 -1.00 -7.64
N LEU A 53 -13.93 -1.65 -7.95
CA LEU A 53 -13.05 -2.24 -6.94
C LEU A 53 -12.35 -1.13 -6.16
N GLN A 54 -12.36 -1.25 -4.83
CA GLN A 54 -11.81 -0.21 -3.95
C GLN A 54 -10.59 -0.74 -3.21
N LEU A 55 -9.40 -0.21 -3.50
CA LEU A 55 -8.21 -0.46 -2.70
C LEU A 55 -8.47 -0.08 -1.24
N ARG A 56 -8.20 -1.00 -0.31
CA ARG A 56 -8.44 -0.78 1.12
C ARG A 56 -7.16 -0.73 1.92
N THR A 57 -6.26 -1.71 1.73
CA THR A 57 -5.03 -1.79 2.50
C THR A 57 -3.91 -2.36 1.65
N LEU A 58 -2.72 -1.76 1.72
CA LEU A 58 -1.47 -2.41 1.30
C LEU A 58 -0.65 -2.76 2.54
N HIS A 59 -0.10 -3.97 2.54
CA HIS A 59 0.85 -4.42 3.55
C HIS A 59 2.24 -4.45 2.92
N ILE A 60 3.18 -3.75 3.55
CA ILE A 60 4.55 -3.63 3.06
C ILE A 60 5.54 -3.98 4.16
N GLN A 61 6.73 -4.43 3.75
CA GLN A 61 7.81 -4.81 4.64
C GLN A 61 9.10 -4.12 4.26
N GLN A 62 9.83 -3.65 5.25
CA GLN A 62 11.15 -3.06 5.06
C GLN A 62 12.10 -4.08 4.44
N THR A 63 12.81 -3.69 3.39
CA THR A 63 13.89 -4.49 2.80
C THR A 63 15.26 -4.08 3.37
N PRO A 64 16.33 -4.86 3.13
CA PRO A 64 17.69 -4.43 3.46
C PRO A 64 18.15 -3.19 2.68
N GLN A 65 17.54 -2.90 1.53
CA GLN A 65 17.83 -1.70 0.76
C GLN A 65 17.05 -0.52 1.35
N GLU A 66 17.78 0.53 1.72
CA GLU A 66 17.18 1.74 2.27
C GLU A 66 16.11 2.30 1.32
N LEU A 67 14.99 2.74 1.90
CA LEU A 67 13.83 3.30 1.19
C LEU A 67 13.06 2.34 0.27
N SER A 68 13.48 1.08 0.14
CA SER A 68 12.75 0.06 -0.61
C SER A 68 11.93 -0.83 0.32
N TRP A 69 10.66 -1.01 -0.02
CA TRP A 69 9.66 -1.72 0.76
C TRP A 69 9.00 -2.78 -0.10
N GLN A 70 9.12 -4.04 0.32
CA GLN A 70 8.50 -5.16 -0.38
C GLN A 70 7.00 -5.17 -0.14
N LEU A 71 6.22 -5.31 -1.22
CA LEU A 71 4.80 -5.54 -1.13
C LEU A 71 4.53 -6.99 -0.67
N LEU A 72 3.80 -7.12 0.42
CA LEU A 72 3.42 -8.42 0.98
C LEU A 72 2.01 -8.82 0.55
N LYS A 73 1.08 -7.87 0.55
CA LYS A 73 -0.34 -8.14 0.37
C LYS A 73 -1.10 -6.88 -0.02
N ILE A 74 -2.13 -7.03 -0.86
CA ILE A 74 -3.11 -6.00 -1.18
C ILE A 74 -4.51 -6.51 -0.87
N GLU A 75 -5.25 -5.71 -0.11
CA GLU A 75 -6.66 -5.94 0.21
C GLU A 75 -7.53 -4.91 -0.47
N TYR A 76 -8.59 -5.36 -1.12
CA TYR A 76 -9.55 -4.51 -1.78
C TYR A 76 -10.97 -4.97 -1.48
N PHE A 77 -11.92 -4.04 -1.60
CA PHE A 77 -13.33 -4.31 -1.46
C PHE A 77 -13.97 -4.39 -2.85
N ASP A 78 -14.66 -5.49 -3.12
CA ASP A 78 -15.49 -5.67 -4.29
C ASP A 78 -16.94 -5.40 -3.91
N SER A 79 -17.48 -4.28 -4.36
CA SER A 79 -18.85 -3.86 -4.12
C SER A 79 -19.89 -4.69 -4.89
N THR A 80 -19.50 -5.37 -5.97
CA THR A 80 -20.40 -6.25 -6.75
C THR A 80 -20.76 -7.50 -5.93
N HIS A 81 -19.79 -8.01 -5.18
CA HIS A 81 -19.94 -9.21 -4.34
C HIS A 81 -20.01 -8.89 -2.84
N ASP A 82 -20.00 -7.61 -2.46
CA ASP A 82 -20.01 -7.09 -1.08
C ASP A 82 -18.98 -7.79 -0.16
N GLN A 83 -17.75 -7.97 -0.64
CA GLN A 83 -16.73 -8.73 0.10
C GLN A 83 -15.33 -8.13 0.00
N MET A 84 -14.52 -8.42 1.02
CA MET A 84 -13.08 -8.15 1.01
C MET A 84 -12.35 -9.29 0.32
N ASN A 85 -11.47 -8.92 -0.61
CA ASN A 85 -10.62 -9.85 -1.33
C ASN A 85 -9.15 -9.47 -1.20
N GLU A 86 -8.30 -10.45 -1.46
CA GLU A 86 -6.87 -10.26 -1.61
C GLU A 86 -6.52 -10.29 -3.11
N ALA A 87 -5.73 -9.33 -3.58
CA ALA A 87 -5.29 -9.30 -4.97
C ALA A 87 -4.09 -10.23 -5.19
N ASP A 88 -4.03 -10.90 -6.33
CA ASP A 88 -2.80 -11.55 -6.78
C ASP A 88 -1.76 -10.47 -7.11
N LEU A 89 -0.60 -10.54 -6.46
CA LEU A 89 0.47 -9.56 -6.63
C LEU A 89 1.00 -9.48 -8.08
N ASN A 90 0.82 -10.54 -8.89
CA ASN A 90 1.27 -10.57 -10.28
C ASN A 90 0.17 -10.20 -11.29
N SER A 91 -0.98 -9.71 -10.81
CA SER A 91 -2.09 -9.32 -11.67
C SER A 91 -2.05 -7.84 -12.04
N THR A 92 -2.61 -7.50 -13.20
CA THR A 92 -2.83 -6.10 -13.61
C THR A 92 -3.70 -5.32 -12.61
N LEU A 93 -4.53 -6.02 -11.83
CA LEU A 93 -5.30 -5.40 -10.76
C LEU A 93 -4.38 -4.82 -9.67
N THR A 94 -3.31 -5.53 -9.31
CA THR A 94 -2.30 -5.04 -8.36
C THR A 94 -1.58 -3.82 -8.89
N GLU A 95 -1.18 -3.82 -10.17
CA GLU A 95 -0.52 -2.67 -10.81
C GLU A 95 -1.42 -1.43 -10.78
N ASN A 96 -2.71 -1.57 -11.10
CA ASN A 96 -3.71 -0.50 -11.01
C ASN A 96 -3.90 -0.01 -9.55
N PHE A 97 -3.99 -0.97 -8.61
CA PHE A 97 -3.76 -0.84 -7.17
C PHE A 97 -2.72 0.22 -6.80
N ILE A 98 -1.51 -0.09 -7.21
CA ILE A 98 -0.33 0.62 -6.78
C ILE A 98 -0.27 1.98 -7.47
N GLN A 99 -0.63 2.06 -8.75
CA GLN A 99 -0.69 3.33 -9.45
C GLN A 99 -1.70 4.29 -8.82
N GLN A 100 -2.87 3.80 -8.41
CA GLN A 100 -3.86 4.60 -7.69
C GLN A 100 -3.29 5.17 -6.38
N LEU A 101 -2.59 4.34 -5.60
CA LEU A 101 -1.95 4.79 -4.37
C LEU A 101 -0.88 5.85 -4.63
N ILE A 102 -0.02 5.63 -5.63
CA ILE A 102 1.04 6.57 -6.03
C ILE A 102 0.42 7.91 -6.45
N ASP A 103 -0.63 7.89 -7.27
CA ASP A 103 -1.33 9.10 -7.72
C ASP A 103 -1.98 9.85 -6.55
N ASP A 104 -2.54 9.12 -5.58
CA ASP A 104 -3.09 9.71 -4.37
C ASP A 104 -2.01 10.34 -3.48
N PHE A 105 -0.84 9.70 -3.37
CA PHE A 105 0.30 10.19 -2.57
C PHE A 105 0.94 11.43 -3.20
N ALA A 106 1.08 11.45 -4.53
CA ALA A 106 1.63 12.57 -5.28
C ALA A 106 0.83 13.88 -5.08
N ARG A 107 -0.47 13.81 -4.76
CA ARG A 107 -1.30 14.99 -4.43
C ARG A 107 -0.88 15.69 -3.12
N TYR A 108 -0.06 15.03 -2.31
CA TYR A 108 0.44 15.50 -1.02
C TYR A 108 1.97 15.59 -1.01
N ASP A 109 2.59 15.70 -2.19
CA ASP A 109 4.05 15.80 -2.37
C ASP A 109 4.84 14.60 -1.82
N VAL A 110 4.20 13.44 -1.66
CA VAL A 110 4.86 12.19 -1.25
C VAL A 110 5.28 11.41 -2.50
N GLU A 111 6.58 11.26 -2.70
CA GLU A 111 7.14 10.61 -3.89
C GLU A 111 7.40 9.11 -3.65
N VAL A 112 6.72 8.28 -4.45
CA VAL A 112 6.81 6.81 -4.40
C VAL A 112 6.87 6.23 -5.82
N HIS A 113 7.78 5.28 -6.04
CA HIS A 113 7.93 4.56 -7.30
C HIS A 113 7.70 3.06 -7.09
N TYR A 114 7.19 2.37 -8.11
CA TYR A 114 6.93 0.93 -8.08
C TYR A 114 7.87 0.17 -9.03
N ALA A 115 8.43 -0.95 -8.55
CA ALA A 115 9.40 -1.78 -9.27
C ALA A 115 9.17 -3.29 -9.06
#